data_AF-A0A2M7SP92-F1
#
_entry.id   AF-A0A2M7SP92-F1
#
_cell.length_a   1.000
_cell.length_b   1.000
_cell.length_c   1.000
_cell.angle_alpha   90.00
_cell.angle_beta   90.00
_cell.angle_gamma   90.00
#
_symmetry.space_group_name_H-M   'P 1'
#
loop_
_entity.id
_entity.type
_entity.pdbx_description
1 polymer ?
#
loop_
_entity_poly.entity_id
_entity_poly.type
_entity_poly.pdbx_seq_one_letter_code
_entity_poly.pdbx_strand_id
1 'polypeptide(L)'
;GDPAALDVLRWAGEELGGMAVGVANQLELQNETFDVVLIGSLFDGHPLLQEVLGETIHRVAPGARLVRLNVPPVVGGVLLGMEAAGVDLHGKRGRLIQFTAKFLNNCEKE
;
A
#
# COMPACT_ATOMS: atom_id res chain seq x y z
N GLY A 1 -13.28 -6.66 -21.49
CA GLY A 1 -12.76 -7.81 -20.72
C GLY A 1 -13.86 -8.83 -20.53
N ASP A 2 -13.54 -9.96 -19.93
CA ASP A 2 -14.54 -10.95 -19.47
C ASP A 2 -15.43 -10.33 -18.37
N PRO A 3 -16.78 -10.35 -18.51
CA PRO A 3 -17.67 -9.71 -17.54
C PRO A 3 -17.53 -10.27 -16.12
N ALA A 4 -17.41 -11.59 -15.97
CA ALA A 4 -17.31 -12.20 -14.64
C ALA A 4 -16.03 -11.77 -13.91
N ALA A 5 -14.90 -11.72 -14.61
CA ALA A 5 -13.65 -11.20 -14.06
C ALA A 5 -13.76 -9.72 -13.64
N LEU A 6 -14.45 -8.89 -14.43
CA LEU A 6 -14.66 -7.48 -14.09
C LEU A 6 -15.52 -7.33 -12.84
N ASP A 7 -16.54 -8.17 -12.65
CA ASP A 7 -17.38 -8.14 -11.45
C ASP A 7 -16.59 -8.52 -10.19
N VAL A 8 -15.69 -9.51 -10.29
CA VAL A 8 -14.77 -9.86 -9.18
C VAL A 8 -13.87 -8.68 -8.82
N LEU A 9 -13.34 -7.94 -9.81
CA LEU A 9 -12.51 -6.76 -9.54
C LEU A 9 -13.30 -5.63 -8.86
N ARG A 10 -14.57 -5.42 -9.24
CA ARG A 10 -15.44 -4.43 -8.59
C ARG A 10 -15.68 -4.81 -7.14
N TRP A 11 -16.13 -6.04 -6.91
CA TRP A 11 -16.38 -6.54 -5.57
C TRP A 11 -15.13 -6.44 -4.70
N ALA A 12 -13.97 -6.89 -5.19
CA ALA A 12 -12.72 -6.77 -4.43
C ALA A 12 -12.35 -5.30 -4.13
N GLY A 13 -12.58 -4.37 -5.07
CA GLY A 13 -12.34 -2.94 -4.85
C GLY A 13 -13.24 -2.37 -3.76
N GLU A 14 -14.53 -2.72 -3.77
CA GLU A 14 -15.51 -2.31 -2.76
C GLU A 14 -15.15 -2.84 -1.37
N GLU A 15 -14.80 -4.12 -1.24
CA GLU A 15 -14.43 -4.73 0.04
C GLU A 15 -13.13 -4.14 0.61
N LEU A 16 -12.10 -3.98 -0.23
CA LEU A 16 -10.84 -3.36 0.19
C LEU A 16 -11.04 -1.90 0.59
N GLY A 17 -11.84 -1.15 -0.17
CA GLY A 17 -12.21 0.22 0.15
C GLY A 17 -13.01 0.32 1.45
N GLY A 18 -13.95 -0.59 1.68
CA GLY A 18 -14.75 -0.70 2.89
C GLY A 18 -13.89 -0.93 4.14
N MET A 19 -12.86 -1.77 4.06
CA MET A 19 -11.90 -1.95 5.16
C MET A 19 -11.14 -0.65 5.49
N ALA A 20 -10.67 0.07 4.47
CA ALA A 20 -10.00 1.35 4.68
C ALA A 20 -10.94 2.41 5.29
N VAL A 21 -12.20 2.46 4.84
CA VAL A 21 -13.26 3.29 5.44
C VAL A 21 -13.50 2.92 6.91
N GLY A 22 -13.51 1.63 7.25
CA GLY A 22 -13.64 1.16 8.63
C GLY A 22 -12.57 1.74 9.55
N VAL A 23 -11.31 1.69 9.10
CA VAL A 23 -10.18 2.29 9.85
C VAL A 23 -10.29 3.81 9.92
N ALA A 24 -10.62 4.48 8.80
CA ALA A 24 -10.80 5.92 8.76
C ALA A 24 -11.89 6.38 9.75
N ASN A 25 -12.98 5.60 9.88
CA ASN A 25 -14.02 5.88 10.86
C ASN A 25 -13.55 5.66 12.30
N GLN A 26 -12.83 4.56 12.56
CA GLN A 26 -12.32 4.25 13.90
C GLN A 26 -11.33 5.29 14.41
N LEU A 27 -10.58 5.93 13.51
CA LEU A 27 -9.58 6.95 13.82
C LEU A 27 -10.06 8.38 13.58
N GLU A 28 -11.34 8.58 13.23
CA GLU A 28 -11.96 9.89 12.96
C GLU A 28 -11.23 10.72 11.88
N LEU A 29 -10.77 10.07 10.81
CA LEU A 29 -9.96 10.67 9.74
C LEU A 29 -10.75 11.22 8.55
N GLN A 30 -12.08 11.25 8.61
CA GLN A 30 -12.95 11.55 7.45
C GLN A 30 -12.71 12.96 6.87
N ASN A 31 -12.34 13.91 7.72
CA ASN A 31 -12.05 15.29 7.34
C ASN A 31 -10.55 15.58 7.18
N GLU A 32 -9.70 14.57 7.35
CA GLU A 32 -8.25 14.72 7.32
C GLU A 32 -7.68 14.31 5.96
N THR A 33 -6.49 14.82 5.65
CA THR A 33 -5.70 14.33 4.52
C THR A 33 -4.73 13.27 4.98
N PHE A 34 -4.86 12.05 4.46
CA PHE A 34 -3.99 10.94 4.79
C PHE A 34 -3.72 10.05 3.58
N ASP A 35 -2.65 9.27 3.66
CA ASP A 35 -2.25 8.35 2.60
C ASP A 35 -2.80 6.94 2.85
N VAL A 36 -3.44 6.37 1.83
CA VAL A 36 -3.79 4.96 1.75
C VAL A 36 -2.73 4.29 0.91
N VAL A 37 -1.78 3.61 1.58
CA VAL A 37 -0.64 3.00 0.91
C VAL A 37 -1.04 1.66 0.30
N LEU A 38 -1.02 1.61 -1.02
CA LEU A 38 -1.29 0.41 -1.81
C LEU A 38 -0.01 -0.44 -1.90
N ILE A 39 -0.03 -1.63 -1.29
CA ILE A 39 1.12 -2.56 -1.21
C ILE A 39 0.78 -3.87 -1.92
N GLY A 40 1.76 -4.46 -2.61
CA GLY A 40 1.63 -5.74 -3.31
C GLY A 40 1.32 -5.60 -4.80
N SER A 41 1.46 -6.72 -5.53
CA SER A 41 1.30 -6.78 -7.00
C SER A 41 -0.14 -6.78 -7.47
N LEU A 42 -1.10 -6.96 -6.55
CA LEU A 42 -2.53 -6.90 -6.85
C LEU A 42 -2.93 -5.58 -7.55
N PHE A 43 -2.28 -4.48 -7.18
CA PHE A 43 -2.52 -3.14 -7.74
C PHE A 43 -1.73 -2.85 -9.01
N ASP A 44 -0.90 -3.78 -9.49
CA ASP A 44 -0.19 -3.66 -10.79
C ASP A 44 -1.01 -4.23 -11.95
N GLY A 45 -2.16 -4.84 -11.64
CA GLY A 45 -3.07 -5.43 -12.61
C GLY A 45 -4.01 -4.43 -13.26
N HIS A 46 -5.28 -4.82 -13.41
CA HIS A 46 -6.29 -3.99 -14.06
C HIS A 46 -6.65 -2.75 -13.21
N PRO A 47 -6.70 -1.53 -13.78
CA PRO A 47 -6.88 -0.28 -13.03
C PRO A 47 -8.20 -0.21 -12.25
N LEU A 48 -9.23 -0.90 -12.75
CA LEU A 48 -10.56 -0.93 -12.15
C LEU A 48 -10.56 -1.24 -10.64
N LEU A 49 -9.67 -2.11 -10.18
CA LEU A 49 -9.60 -2.42 -8.74
C LEU A 49 -9.28 -1.17 -7.93
N GLN A 50 -8.26 -0.40 -8.36
CA GLN A 50 -7.83 0.81 -7.69
C GLN A 50 -8.88 1.94 -7.83
N GLU A 51 -9.55 2.01 -8.98
CA GLU A 51 -10.64 2.98 -9.22
C GLU A 51 -11.79 2.77 -8.23
N VAL A 52 -12.33 1.54 -8.16
CA VAL A 52 -13.47 1.22 -7.29
C VAL A 52 -13.12 1.33 -5.80
N LEU A 53 -11.91 0.92 -5.42
CA LEU A 53 -11.38 1.14 -4.08
C LEU A 53 -11.36 2.63 -3.74
N GLY A 54 -10.82 3.46 -4.65
CA GLY A 54 -10.76 4.91 -4.49
C GLY A 54 -12.15 5.52 -4.33
N GLU A 55 -13.06 5.23 -5.25
CA GLU A 55 -14.46 5.70 -5.19
C GLU A 55 -15.16 5.34 -3.87
N THR A 56 -14.86 4.17 -3.32
CA THR A 56 -15.41 3.71 -2.04
C THR A 56 -14.86 4.53 -0.88
N ILE A 57 -13.54 4.79 -0.85
CA ILE A 57 -12.90 5.58 0.21
C ILE A 57 -13.31 7.05 0.11
N HIS A 58 -13.26 7.65 -1.07
CA HIS A 58 -13.50 9.08 -1.29
C HIS A 58 -14.93 9.52 -0.97
N ARG A 59 -15.90 8.59 -1.00
CA ARG A 59 -17.27 8.85 -0.53
C ARG A 59 -17.33 9.22 0.96
N VAL A 60 -16.39 8.73 1.78
CA VAL A 60 -16.34 8.97 3.23
C VAL A 60 -15.19 9.89 3.62
N ALA A 61 -14.04 9.75 2.98
CA ALA A 61 -12.84 10.54 3.23
C ALA A 61 -12.31 11.17 1.93
N PRO A 62 -12.86 12.31 1.47
CA PRO A 62 -12.47 12.94 0.20
C PRO A 62 -10.99 13.37 0.16
N GLY A 63 -10.38 13.60 1.32
CA GLY A 63 -8.96 13.98 1.46
C GLY A 63 -7.97 12.82 1.37
N ALA A 64 -8.43 11.57 1.30
CA ALA A 64 -7.57 10.40 1.22
C ALA A 64 -6.80 10.34 -0.11
N ARG A 65 -5.52 9.99 -0.06
CA ARG A 65 -4.66 9.83 -1.25
C ARG A 65 -4.21 8.40 -1.40
N LEU A 66 -4.53 7.77 -2.52
CA LEU A 66 -4.04 6.43 -2.83
C LEU A 66 -2.59 6.55 -3.34
N VAL A 67 -1.64 5.94 -2.61
CA VAL A 67 -0.21 6.02 -2.95
C VAL A 67 0.38 4.63 -3.11
N ARG A 68 1.11 4.38 -4.21
CA ARG A 68 1.85 3.12 -4.38
C ARG A 68 3.11 3.14 -3.54
N LEU A 69 3.36 2.06 -2.81
CA LEU A 69 4.62 1.87 -2.10
C LEU A 69 5.76 1.68 -3.10
N ASN A 70 6.78 2.54 -3.04
CA ASN A 70 7.94 2.54 -3.95
C ASN A 70 9.23 1.98 -3.32
N VAL A 71 9.12 1.42 -2.11
CA VAL A 71 10.23 0.81 -1.37
C VAL A 71 9.84 -0.63 -1.04
N PRO A 72 10.77 -1.61 -1.14
CA PRO A 72 10.47 -2.98 -0.75
C PRO A 72 9.98 -3.06 0.71
N PRO A 73 8.83 -3.71 0.99
CA PRO A 73 8.23 -3.69 2.32
C PRO A 73 9.11 -4.33 3.40
N VAL A 74 9.97 -5.29 3.01
CA VAL A 74 10.97 -5.93 3.88
C VAL A 74 11.93 -4.93 4.53
N VAL A 75 12.18 -3.78 3.90
CA VAL A 75 13.00 -2.71 4.49
C VAL A 75 12.40 -2.21 5.80
N GLY A 76 11.08 -2.04 5.86
CA GLY A 76 10.38 -1.62 7.07
C GLY A 76 10.57 -2.61 8.22
N GLY A 77 10.45 -3.91 7.93
CA GLY A 77 10.67 -4.96 8.93
C GLY A 77 12.09 -4.95 9.51
N VAL A 78 13.11 -4.74 8.67
CA VAL A 78 14.50 -4.64 9.14
C VAL A 78 14.72 -3.40 9.99
N LEU A 79 14.15 -2.25 9.60
CA LEU A 79 14.25 -1.01 10.40
C LEU A 79 13.61 -1.19 11.79
N LEU A 80 12.43 -1.80 11.85
CA LEU A 80 11.76 -2.11 13.12
C LEU A 80 12.57 -3.10 13.99
N GLY A 81 13.19 -4.11 13.37
CA GLY A 81 14.06 -5.05 14.10
C GLY A 81 15.33 -4.39 14.65
N MET A 82 15.94 -3.49 13.88
CA MET A 82 17.08 -2.70 14.32
C MET A 82 16.72 -1.77 15.48
N GLU A 83 15.57 -1.09 15.40
CA GLU A 83 15.04 -0.25 16.50
C GLU A 83 14.82 -1.07 17.77
N ALA A 84 14.16 -2.24 17.66
CA ALA A 84 13.95 -3.15 18.78
C ALA A 84 15.25 -3.67 19.40
N ALA A 85 16.32 -3.79 18.61
CA ALA A 85 17.65 -4.18 19.07
C ALA A 85 18.51 -3.01 19.59
N GLY A 86 17.98 -1.79 19.64
CA GLY A 86 18.72 -0.60 20.08
C GLY A 86 19.80 -0.16 19.08
N VAL A 87 19.70 -0.58 17.83
CA VAL A 87 20.63 -0.19 16.76
C VAL A 87 20.23 1.17 16.21
N ASP A 88 21.15 2.13 16.23
CA ASP A 88 20.94 3.45 15.64
C ASP A 88 20.59 3.35 14.15
N LEU A 89 19.51 3.98 13.72
CA LEU A 89 19.03 3.99 12.34
C LEU A 89 19.59 5.15 11.51
N HIS A 90 20.24 6.13 12.15
CA HIS A 90 20.71 7.34 11.49
C HIS A 90 21.66 7.02 10.33
N GLY A 91 21.36 7.57 9.15
CA GLY A 91 22.12 7.36 7.91
C GLY A 91 22.00 5.97 7.27
N LYS A 92 21.31 5.00 7.90
CA LYS A 92 21.25 3.60 7.41
C LYS A 92 20.05 3.33 6.49
N ARG A 93 18.94 4.06 6.67
CA ARG A 93 17.71 3.90 5.88
C ARG A 93 17.95 3.95 4.36
N GLY A 94 18.62 5.00 3.87
CA GLY A 94 18.83 5.18 2.42
C GLY A 94 19.65 4.04 1.82
N ARG A 95 20.71 3.61 2.53
CA ARG A 95 21.54 2.48 2.11
C ARG A 95 20.75 1.18 2.10
N LEU A 96 19.91 0.95 3.11
CA LEU A 96 19.08 -0.25 3.21
C LEU A 96 18.07 -0.32 2.06
N ILE A 97 17.37 0.79 1.76
CA ILE A 97 16.46 0.88 0.61
C ILE A 97 17.18 0.53 -0.69
N GLN A 98 18.32 1.18 -0.95
CA GLN A 98 19.07 0.98 -2.19
C GLN A 98 19.62 -0.45 -2.31
N PHE A 99 20.16 -0.99 -1.22
CA PHE A 99 20.73 -2.34 -1.21
C PHE A 99 19.65 -3.40 -1.43
N THR A 100 18.55 -3.34 -0.68
CA THR A 100 17.46 -4.30 -0.79
C THR A 100 16.80 -4.26 -2.17
N ALA A 101 16.57 -3.08 -2.74
CA ALA A 101 16.03 -2.98 -4.10
C ALA A 101 16.93 -3.65 -5.15
N LYS A 102 18.26 -3.44 -5.06
CA LYS A 102 19.22 -4.11 -5.95
C LYS A 102 19.23 -5.63 -5.75
N PHE A 103 19.18 -6.08 -4.49
CA PHE A 103 19.21 -7.50 -4.16
C PHE A 103 17.99 -8.24 -4.73
N LEU A 104 16.79 -7.73 -4.53
CA LEU A 104 15.55 -8.36 -5.01
C LEU A 104 15.49 -8.40 -6.54
N ASN A 105 15.86 -7.30 -7.21
CA ASN A 105 15.88 -7.24 -8.68
C ASN A 105 16.89 -8.22 -9.32
N ASN A 106 17.89 -8.69 -8.58
CA ASN A 106 18.84 -9.69 -9.06
C ASN A 106 18.31 -11.11 -8.87
N CYS A 107 17.57 -11.38 -7.78
CA CYS A 107 16.95 -12.70 -7.55
C CYS A 107 15.80 -13.01 -8.52
N GLU A 108 15.09 -12.00 -9.03
CA GLU A 108 14.02 -12.21 -10.03
C GLU A 108 14.54 -12.56 -11.44
N LYS A 109 15.86 -12.46 -11.66
CA LYS A 109 16.50 -12.70 -12.98
C LYS A 109 17.17 -14.07 -13.10
N GLU A 110 17.17 -14.86 -12.04
CA GLU A 110 17.63 -16.26 -12.01
C GLU A 110 16.44 -17.23 -12.05
#